data_AF-A0A8H1T702-F1
#
_entry.id   AF-A0A8H1T702-F1
#
_cell.length_a   1.000
_cell.length_b   1.000
_cell.length_c   1.000
_cell.angle_alpha   90.00
_cell.angle_beta   90.00
_cell.angle_gamma   90.00
#
_symmetry.space_group_name_H-M   'P 1'
#
loop_
_entity.id
_entity.type
_entity.pdbx_description
1 polymer ?
#
loop_
_entity_poly.entity_id
_entity_poly.type
_entity_poly.pdbx_seq_one_letter_code
_entity_poly.pdbx_strand_id
1 'polypeptide(L)'
;MKIKASIIIVAVVVFMFFGKDISHNVIKNDADIRKIAQDKVVIIQKLYNQNEVDKIYSDTSSEFKKATSEDVFITIMKEKNRCLED
;
A
#
# COMPACT_ATOMS: atom_id res chain seq x y z
N MET A 1 -7.47 -5.66 25.45
CA MET A 1 -7.49 -4.49 24.55
C MET A 1 -6.47 -4.53 23.40
N LYS A 2 -5.55 -5.50 23.31
CA LYS A 2 -4.48 -5.49 22.27
C LYS A 2 -4.95 -5.87 20.86
N ILE A 3 -5.93 -6.76 20.72
CA ILE A 3 -6.43 -7.23 19.41
C ILE A 3 -7.20 -6.13 18.65
N LYS A 4 -7.91 -5.26 19.37
CA LYS A 4 -8.70 -4.17 18.77
C LYS A 4 -7.81 -3.14 18.05
N ALA A 5 -6.65 -2.82 18.62
CA ALA A 5 -5.71 -1.88 18.01
C ALA A 5 -5.11 -2.43 16.71
N SER A 6 -4.79 -3.72 16.66
CA SER A 6 -4.24 -4.38 15.47
C SER A 6 -5.22 -4.36 14.29
N ILE A 7 -6.51 -4.59 14.54
CA ILE A 7 -7.55 -4.54 13.49
C ILE A 7 -7.74 -3.10 12.97
N ILE A 8 -7.68 -2.10 13.85
CA ILE A 8 -7.80 -0.69 13.46
C ILE A 8 -6.62 -0.28 12.58
N ILE A 9 -5.39 -0.69 12.93
CA ILE A 9 -4.20 -0.39 12.12
C ILE A 9 -4.32 -1.02 10.73
N VAL A 10 -4.75 -2.28 10.63
CA VAL A 10 -4.97 -2.93 9.32
C VAL A 10 -6.06 -2.23 8.52
N ALA A 11 -7.16 -1.83 9.16
CA ALA A 11 -8.24 -1.09 8.50
C ALA A 11 -7.77 0.28 7.99
N VAL A 12 -6.95 1.00 8.75
CA VAL A 12 -6.36 2.29 8.35
C VAL A 12 -5.40 2.12 7.19
N VAL A 13 -4.55 1.09 7.21
CA VAL A 13 -3.64 0.74 6.10
C VAL A 13 -4.45 0.40 4.84
N VAL A 14 -5.49 -0.43 4.94
CA VAL A 14 -6.37 -0.75 3.81
C VAL A 14 -7.08 0.51 3.28
N PHE A 15 -7.60 1.39 4.14
CA PHE A 15 -8.21 2.64 3.70
C PHE A 15 -7.21 3.59 3.02
N MET A 16 -5.96 3.65 3.51
CA MET A 16 -4.89 4.45 2.93
C MET A 16 -4.44 3.95 1.56
N PHE A 17 -4.48 2.64 1.30
CA PHE A 17 -4.05 2.08 0.01
C PHE A 17 -5.19 1.92 -1.00
N PHE A 18 -6.42 1.68 -0.53
CA PHE A 18 -7.58 1.37 -1.39
C PHE A 18 -8.67 2.44 -1.40
N GLY A 19 -8.57 3.50 -0.58
CA GLY A 19 -9.61 4.52 -0.46
C GLY A 19 -9.97 5.21 -1.79
N LYS A 20 -8.99 5.38 -2.69
CA LYS A 20 -9.23 6.02 -3.99
C LYS A 20 -10.02 5.14 -4.97
N ASP A 21 -9.82 3.81 -4.91
CA ASP A 21 -10.55 2.84 -5.75
C ASP A 21 -11.95 2.53 -5.21
N ILE A 22 -12.13 2.61 -3.88
CA ILE A 22 -13.42 2.42 -3.22
C ILE A 22 -14.40 3.56 -3.53
N SER A 23 -13.91 4.77 -3.78
CA SER A 23 -14.75 5.95 -4.06
C SER A 23 -15.27 6.01 -5.50
N HIS A 24 -14.62 5.36 -6.47
CA HIS A 24 -15.01 5.46 -7.89
C HIS A 24 -15.84 4.28 -8.40
N ASN A 25 -15.66 3.09 -7.83
CA ASN A 25 -16.51 1.95 -8.14
C ASN A 25 -17.52 1.78 -7.00
N VAL A 26 -18.81 1.75 -7.34
CA VAL A 26 -19.84 1.16 -6.48
C VAL A 26 -19.46 -0.32 -6.33
N ILE A 27 -18.69 -0.63 -5.30
CA ILE A 27 -18.22 -1.97 -4.99
C ILE A 27 -19.44 -2.82 -4.62
N LYS A 28 -19.83 -3.73 -5.51
CA LYS A 28 -21.01 -4.57 -5.35
C LYS A 28 -20.70 -5.99 -4.85
N ASN A 29 -19.43 -6.43 -4.82
CA ASN A 29 -19.07 -7.80 -4.43
C ASN A 29 -17.64 -7.95 -3.86
N ASP A 30 -17.46 -8.82 -2.85
CA ASP A 30 -16.16 -9.13 -2.19
C ASP A 30 -15.09 -9.63 -3.17
N ALA A 31 -15.50 -10.46 -4.14
CA ALA A 31 -14.61 -11.04 -5.14
C ALA A 31 -13.91 -9.97 -5.97
N ASP A 32 -14.59 -8.87 -6.30
CA ASP A 32 -14.03 -7.80 -7.13
C ASP A 32 -13.00 -6.98 -6.34
N ILE A 33 -13.28 -6.68 -5.07
CA ILE A 33 -12.32 -6.02 -4.16
C ILE A 33 -11.07 -6.88 -4.01
N ARG A 34 -11.26 -8.19 -3.79
CA ARG A 34 -10.16 -9.14 -3.60
C ARG A 34 -9.27 -9.19 -4.84
N LYS A 35 -9.86 -9.21 -6.03
CA LYS A 35 -9.11 -9.19 -7.29
C LYS A 35 -8.31 -7.89 -7.44
N ILE A 36 -8.94 -6.73 -7.20
CA ILE A 36 -8.24 -5.43 -7.25
C ILE A 36 -7.08 -5.39 -6.25
N ALA A 37 -7.27 -5.92 -5.04
CA ALA A 37 -6.22 -5.99 -4.04
C ALA A 37 -5.06 -6.89 -4.46
N GLN A 38 -5.36 -8.08 -5.02
CA GLN A 38 -4.34 -8.98 -5.55
C GLN A 38 -3.54 -8.34 -6.69
N ASP A 39 -4.23 -7.70 -7.64
CA ASP A 39 -3.59 -7.05 -8.79
C ASP A 39 -2.67 -5.90 -8.33
N LYS A 40 -3.10 -5.09 -7.35
CA LYS A 40 -2.25 -4.02 -6.78
C LYS A 40 -1.01 -4.57 -6.08
N VAL A 41 -1.14 -5.65 -5.31
CA VAL A 41 0.02 -6.28 -4.65
C VAL A 41 1.05 -6.75 -5.67
N VAL A 42 0.60 -7.38 -6.76
CA VAL A 42 1.48 -7.83 -7.85
C VAL A 42 2.22 -6.63 -8.49
N ILE A 43 1.52 -5.53 -8.75
CA ILE A 43 2.12 -4.31 -9.31
C ILE A 43 3.16 -3.71 -8.36
N ILE A 44 2.81 -3.55 -7.08
CA ILE A 44 3.73 -3.01 -6.06
C ILE A 44 5.00 -3.87 -5.98
N GLN A 45 4.84 -5.20 -5.96
CA GLN A 45 5.99 -6.11 -5.87
C GLN A 45 6.87 -6.07 -7.13
N LYS A 46 6.27 -5.94 -8.32
CA LYS A 46 7.01 -5.74 -9.56
C LYS A 46 7.85 -4.45 -9.52
N LEU A 47 7.23 -3.33 -9.17
CA LEU A 47 7.91 -2.03 -9.08
C LEU A 47 9.04 -2.07 -8.03
N TYR A 48 8.79 -2.71 -6.89
CA TYR A 48 9.77 -2.88 -5.83
C TYR A 48 11.01 -3.67 -6.29
N ASN A 49 10.79 -4.78 -6.99
CA ASN A 49 11.87 -5.59 -7.55
C ASN A 49 12.64 -4.88 -8.68
N GLN A 50 12.00 -3.91 -9.36
CA GLN A 50 12.63 -3.06 -10.36
C GLN A 50 13.33 -1.82 -9.75
N ASN A 51 13.32 -1.69 -8.41
CA ASN A 51 13.82 -0.53 -7.67
C ASN A 51 13.11 0.79 -8.03
N GLU A 52 11.90 0.71 -8.57
CA GLU A 52 11.03 1.85 -8.95
C GLU A 52 10.11 2.25 -7.79
N VAL A 53 10.69 2.43 -6.61
CA VAL A 53 9.97 2.66 -5.34
C VAL A 53 9.23 4.01 -5.33
N ASP A 54 9.76 5.00 -6.03
CA ASP A 54 9.14 6.31 -6.28
C ASP A 54 7.76 6.17 -6.94
N LYS A 55 7.62 5.24 -7.89
CA LYS A 55 6.33 4.98 -8.56
C LYS A 55 5.30 4.39 -7.61
N ILE A 56 5.73 3.56 -6.66
CA ILE A 56 4.86 3.02 -5.60
C ILE A 56 4.33 4.17 -4.73
N TYR A 57 5.20 5.08 -4.29
CA TYR A 57 4.79 6.25 -3.50
C TYR A 57 3.85 7.17 -4.28
N SER A 58 4.10 7.35 -5.58
CA SER A 58 3.26 8.18 -6.44
C SER A 58 1.82 7.67 -6.52
N ASP A 59 1.61 6.37 -6.45
CA ASP A 59 0.29 5.73 -6.58
C ASP A 59 -0.47 5.60 -5.25
N THR A 60 0.13 5.99 -4.11
CA THR A 60 -0.57 5.99 -2.81
C THR A 60 -1.59 7.12 -2.70
N SER A 61 -2.50 6.98 -1.73
CA SER A 61 -3.50 8.02 -1.42
C SER A 61 -2.89 9.34 -0.96
N SER A 62 -3.71 10.39 -1.03
CA SER A 62 -3.35 11.72 -0.53
C SER A 62 -3.12 11.72 0.99
N GLU A 63 -3.87 10.89 1.71
CA GLU A 63 -3.82 10.70 3.15
C GLU A 63 -2.48 10.08 3.55
N PHE A 64 -2.03 9.06 2.81
CA PHE A 64 -0.73 8.46 3.02
C PHE A 64 0.39 9.48 2.84
N LYS A 65 0.33 10.28 1.76
CA LYS A 65 1.34 11.31 1.45
C LYS A 65 1.38 12.46 2.47
N LYS A 66 0.28 12.72 3.18
CA LYS A 66 0.24 13.66 4.30
C LYS A 66 0.88 13.10 5.57
N ALA A 67 0.77 11.79 5.77
CA ALA A 67 1.24 11.12 6.97
C ALA A 67 2.71 10.67 6.89
N THR A 68 3.18 10.35 5.68
CA THR A 68 4.53 9.83 5.43
C THR A 68 5.13 10.61 4.26
N SER A 69 6.32 11.16 4.44
CA SER A 69 7.04 11.83 3.36
C SER A 69 7.68 10.81 2.40
N GLU A 70 7.92 11.26 1.17
CA GLU A 70 8.46 10.43 0.10
C GLU A 70 9.86 9.89 0.44
N ASP A 71 10.71 10.72 1.02
CA ASP A 71 12.07 10.36 1.43
C ASP A 71 12.08 9.28 2.50
N VAL A 72 11.19 9.39 3.50
CA VAL A 72 11.03 8.40 4.58
C VAL A 72 10.55 7.07 3.98
N PHE A 73 9.53 7.12 3.11
CA PHE A 73 9.02 5.92 2.45
C PHE A 73 10.09 5.22 1.61
N ILE A 74 10.80 5.96 0.76
CA ILE A 74 11.83 5.42 -0.13
C ILE A 74 12.98 4.81 0.68
N THR A 75 13.41 5.48 1.76
CA THR A 75 14.49 4.99 2.63
C THR A 75 14.14 3.62 3.22
N ILE A 76 12.96 3.50 3.83
CA ILE A 76 12.49 2.24 4.45
C ILE A 76 12.42 1.11 3.42
N MET A 77 11.86 1.40 2.24
CA MET A 77 11.67 0.40 1.20
C MET A 77 13.00 -0.06 0.60
N LYS A 78 13.97 0.84 0.42
CA LYS A 78 15.31 0.48 -0.08
C LYS A 78 16.16 -0.25 0.94
N GLU A 79 16.08 0.12 2.23
CA GLU A 79 16.78 -0.61 3.31
C GLU A 79 16.33 -2.07 3.38
N LYS A 80 15.02 -2.32 3.23
CA LYS A 80 14.47 -3.68 3.21
C LYS A 80 14.98 -4.52 2.03
N ASN A 81 15.22 -3.93 0.86
CA ASN A 81 15.77 -4.64 -0.29
C ASN A 81 17.20 -5.12 -0.02
N ARG A 82 18.01 -4.26 0.63
CA ARG A 82 19.38 -4.60 0.99
C ARG A 82 19.47 -5.81 1.93
N CYS A 83 18.53 -5.93 2.87
CA CYS A 83 18.46 -7.07 3.80
C CYS A 83 17.96 -8.38 3.17
N LEU A 84 17.46 -8.36 1.93
CA LEU A 84 17.00 -9.55 1.20
C LEU A 84 18.01 -10.05 0.16
N GLU A 85 19.06 -9.25 -0.10
CA GLU A 85 20.19 -9.60 -0.97
C GLU A 85 21.37 -10.23 -0.21
N ASP A 86 21.37 -10.17 1.13
CA ASP A 86 22.29 -10.86 2.05
C ASP A 86 21.71 -12.21 2.54
#